data_AF-A0A410P3K1-F1
#
_entry.id   AF-A0A410P3K1-F1
#
_cell.length_a   1.000
_cell.length_b   1.000
_cell.length_c   1.000
_cell.angle_alpha   90.00
_cell.angle_beta   90.00
_cell.angle_gamma   90.00
#
_symmetry.space_group_name_H-M   'P 1'
#
loop_
_entity.id
_entity.type
_entity.pdbx_description
1 polymer ?
#
loop_
_entity_poly.entity_id
_entity_poly.type
_entity_poly.pdbx_seq_one_letter_code
_entity_poly.pdbx_strand_id
1 'polypeptide(L)'
;MNNIQNNVSNILNVSIKNYTDCGWCLDKANEEILNIPWSIWSQWLFMSQRMGKKEWGAIFWVKDNTVTGFKIPKQEVNAVECAFKEELGGDGIIHSHHDMGAFHSSQDDAHARNLYRYSIVLSNSDGSICTKKLKLPCGSFGYVQVRLGIIDLPKIDLAKIGEKKRELISEQPEEELFRQARYDELQMQCEECVRSDCHGCEIFLAMQEIEAGMFGTGFDGFQRQTREEPKCGR
;
A
#
# COMPACT_ATOMS: atom_id res chain seq x y z
N MET A 1 18.02 42.02 1.32
CA MET A 1 17.98 40.77 2.12
C MET A 1 18.01 39.61 1.14
N ASN A 2 19.19 39.04 0.89
CA ASN A 2 19.34 37.93 -0.06
C ASN A 2 19.01 36.62 0.66
N ASN A 3 17.95 35.97 0.20
CA ASN A 3 17.51 34.67 0.69
C ASN A 3 18.41 33.61 0.06
N ILE A 4 19.52 33.28 0.72
CA ILE A 4 20.36 32.13 0.36
C ILE A 4 19.57 30.89 0.79
N GLN A 5 18.78 30.33 -0.13
CA GLN A 5 18.26 28.98 0.04
C GLN A 5 19.46 28.03 0.06
N ASN A 6 19.76 27.52 1.26
CA ASN A 6 20.68 26.42 1.48
C ASN A 6 20.15 25.19 0.72
N ASN A 7 20.61 25.03 -0.52
CA ASN A 7 20.49 23.80 -1.28
C ASN A 7 21.38 22.78 -0.57
N VAL A 8 20.82 22.08 0.42
CA VAL A 8 21.45 20.90 1.01
C VAL A 8 21.50 19.87 -0.11
N SER A 9 22.66 19.77 -0.75
CA SER A 9 22.94 18.85 -1.84
C SER A 9 22.58 17.43 -1.42
N ASN A 10 21.68 16.78 -2.15
CA ASN A 10 21.45 15.36 -2.00
C ASN A 10 22.78 14.63 -2.26
N ILE A 11 23.31 13.95 -1.23
CA ILE A 11 24.59 13.24 -1.28
C ILE A 11 24.61 12.12 -2.33
N LEU A 12 23.44 11.76 -2.84
CA LEU A 12 23.27 10.72 -3.84
C LEU A 12 23.54 11.21 -5.29
N ASN A 13 23.86 12.47 -5.54
CA ASN A 13 24.16 12.97 -6.89
C ASN A 13 25.57 12.57 -7.35
N VAL A 14 25.71 11.42 -8.02
CA VAL A 14 26.98 10.95 -8.60
C VAL A 14 26.81 10.66 -10.10
N SER A 15 27.69 11.23 -10.96
CA SER A 15 27.67 10.98 -12.40
C SER A 15 28.37 9.66 -12.76
N ILE A 16 27.60 8.57 -12.81
CA ILE A 16 28.10 7.25 -13.26
C ILE A 16 27.42 6.86 -14.58
N LYS A 17 28.22 6.44 -15.57
CA LYS A 17 27.71 5.81 -16.80
C LYS A 17 27.28 4.38 -16.46
N ASN A 18 25.98 4.19 -16.25
CA ASN A 18 25.38 2.89 -15.95
C ASN A 18 25.02 2.15 -17.24
N TYR A 19 25.43 0.88 -17.37
CA TYR A 19 24.99 -0.01 -18.44
C TYR A 19 23.95 -0.97 -17.85
N THR A 20 22.67 -0.66 -18.05
CA THR A 20 21.57 -1.50 -17.55
C THR A 20 21.33 -2.75 -18.39
N ASP A 21 21.86 -2.85 -19.61
CA ASP A 21 21.51 -3.94 -20.54
C ASP A 21 22.70 -4.42 -21.39
N CYS A 22 23.87 -4.63 -20.79
CA CYS A 22 24.95 -5.29 -21.51
C CYS A 22 24.74 -6.81 -21.50
N GLY A 23 24.96 -7.49 -22.63
CA GLY A 23 24.74 -8.94 -22.74
C GLY A 23 25.46 -9.75 -21.65
N TRP A 24 26.64 -9.28 -21.21
CA TRP A 24 27.37 -9.90 -20.10
C TRP A 24 26.60 -9.86 -18.77
N CYS A 25 25.94 -8.76 -18.43
CA CYS A 25 25.14 -8.66 -17.21
C CYS A 25 23.90 -9.57 -17.28
N LEU A 26 23.30 -9.71 -18.46
CA LEU A 26 22.14 -10.59 -18.68
C LEU A 26 22.52 -12.06 -18.49
N ASP A 27 23.67 -12.48 -19.03
CA ASP A 27 24.20 -13.85 -18.87
C ASP A 27 24.48 -14.19 -17.41
N LYS A 28 24.77 -13.18 -16.58
CA LYS A 28 25.09 -13.30 -15.16
C LYS A 28 23.93 -13.03 -14.22
N ALA A 29 22.76 -12.72 -14.76
CA ALA A 29 21.57 -12.47 -13.96
C ALA A 29 21.18 -13.73 -13.17
N ASN A 30 20.86 -13.55 -11.89
CA ASN A 30 20.36 -14.58 -10.99
C ASN A 30 21.31 -15.75 -10.68
N GLU A 31 22.58 -15.70 -11.11
CA GLU A 31 23.60 -16.69 -10.72
C GLU A 31 23.87 -16.65 -9.21
N GLU A 32 23.85 -15.44 -8.62
CA GLU A 32 24.12 -15.22 -7.20
C GLU A 32 22.84 -15.25 -6.34
N ILE A 33 23.00 -15.67 -5.08
CA ILE A 33 21.96 -15.60 -4.06
C ILE A 33 22.49 -14.72 -2.90
N LEU A 34 21.73 -13.67 -2.57
CA LEU A 34 21.92 -12.90 -1.35
C LEU A 34 20.99 -13.47 -0.28
N ASN A 35 21.57 -14.06 0.76
CA ASN A 35 20.82 -14.67 1.85
C ASN A 35 20.35 -13.61 2.85
N ILE A 36 19.13 -13.74 3.34
CA ILE A 36 18.55 -12.83 4.33
C ILE A 36 17.92 -13.68 5.44
N PRO A 37 18.42 -13.58 6.68
CA PRO A 37 17.78 -14.25 7.82
C PRO A 37 16.32 -13.84 7.97
N TRP A 38 15.44 -14.79 8.26
CA TRP A 38 14.01 -14.56 8.49
C TRP A 38 13.76 -13.49 9.57
N SER A 39 14.60 -13.44 10.59
CA SER A 39 14.54 -12.43 11.66
C SER A 39 14.75 -11.00 11.14
N ILE A 40 15.57 -10.81 10.12
CA ILE A 40 15.79 -9.52 9.47
C ILE A 40 14.68 -9.22 8.48
N TRP A 41 14.35 -10.20 7.63
CA TRP A 41 13.32 -10.05 6.61
C TRP A 41 11.95 -9.70 7.21
N SER A 42 11.55 -10.38 8.27
CA SER A 42 10.28 -10.12 8.96
C SER A 42 10.21 -8.72 9.57
N GLN A 43 11.33 -8.17 10.08
CA GLN A 43 11.38 -6.80 10.58
C GLN A 43 11.15 -5.80 9.45
N TRP A 44 11.76 -5.99 8.27
CA TRP A 44 11.49 -5.14 7.11
C TRP A 44 10.04 -5.21 6.65
N LEU A 45 9.48 -6.40 6.51
CA LEU A 45 8.07 -6.55 6.11
C LEU A 45 7.13 -5.86 7.10
N PHE A 46 7.37 -6.06 8.40
CA PHE A 46 6.56 -5.44 9.45
C PHE A 46 6.61 -3.90 9.37
N MET A 47 7.79 -3.34 9.16
CA MET A 47 7.95 -1.89 9.00
C MET A 47 7.29 -1.39 7.72
N SER A 48 7.43 -2.12 6.60
CA SER A 48 6.76 -1.79 5.33
C SER A 48 5.25 -1.66 5.51
N GLN A 49 4.65 -2.63 6.20
CA GLN A 49 3.22 -2.62 6.51
C GLN A 49 2.84 -1.46 7.43
N ARG A 50 3.67 -1.15 8.43
CA ARG A 50 3.45 -0.03 9.38
C ARG A 50 3.55 1.36 8.71
N MET A 51 4.38 1.51 7.69
CA MET A 51 4.58 2.79 6.98
C MET A 51 3.44 3.11 6.00
N GLY A 52 2.59 2.12 5.69
CA GLY A 52 1.40 2.31 4.87
C GLY A 52 1.77 2.71 3.44
N LYS A 53 1.26 3.87 2.99
CA LYS A 53 1.48 4.39 1.64
C LYS A 53 2.75 5.23 1.50
N LYS A 54 3.71 5.11 2.41
CA LYS A 54 4.96 5.87 2.36
C LYS A 54 6.09 4.97 1.89
N GLU A 55 6.93 5.51 1.03
CA GLU A 55 8.22 4.90 0.73
C GLU A 55 9.17 5.15 1.88
N TRP A 56 9.99 4.16 2.23
CA TRP A 56 11.01 4.29 3.25
C TRP A 56 12.18 3.40 2.87
N GLY A 57 13.34 3.69 3.45
CA GLY A 57 14.57 2.98 3.17
C GLY A 57 15.37 2.61 4.42
N ALA A 58 16.22 1.60 4.27
CA ALA A 58 17.19 1.18 5.25
C ALA A 58 18.51 0.82 4.56
N ILE A 59 19.59 0.87 5.34
CA ILE A 59 20.91 0.40 4.94
C ILE A 59 21.18 -0.94 5.57
N PHE A 60 21.88 -1.82 4.87
CA PHE A 60 22.21 -3.15 5.36
C PHE A 60 23.67 -3.52 5.10
N TRP A 61 24.15 -4.46 5.91
CA TRP A 61 25.51 -5.00 5.84
C TRP A 61 25.47 -6.45 5.39
N VAL A 62 26.49 -6.84 4.62
CA VAL A 62 26.60 -8.17 4.02
C VAL A 62 27.94 -8.80 4.39
N LYS A 63 27.89 -10.00 4.94
CA LYS A 63 29.05 -10.86 5.16
C LYS A 63 28.79 -12.22 4.53
N ASP A 64 29.73 -12.71 3.73
CA ASP A 64 29.65 -14.03 3.08
C ASP A 64 28.31 -14.25 2.35
N ASN A 65 27.91 -13.25 1.54
CA ASN A 65 26.63 -13.19 0.81
C ASN A 65 25.38 -13.32 1.71
N THR A 66 25.48 -12.95 2.99
CA THR A 66 24.38 -12.98 3.94
C THR A 66 24.21 -11.61 4.57
N VAL A 67 22.98 -11.10 4.59
CA VAL A 67 22.64 -9.87 5.30
C VAL A 67 22.77 -10.12 6.81
N THR A 68 23.62 -9.36 7.48
CA THR A 68 23.89 -9.54 8.92
C THR A 68 23.13 -8.57 9.81
N GLY A 69 22.58 -7.50 9.24
CA GLY A 69 21.84 -6.49 9.98
C GLY A 69 21.46 -5.31 9.09
N PHE A 70 20.64 -4.43 9.62
CA PHE A 70 20.25 -3.20 8.96
C PHE A 70 20.02 -2.07 9.95
N LYS A 71 20.02 -0.84 9.45
CA LYS A 71 19.68 0.36 10.19
C LYS A 71 18.71 1.18 9.35
N ILE A 72 17.70 1.75 10.01
CA ILE A 72 16.88 2.81 9.41
C ILE A 72 17.54 4.14 9.76
N PRO A 73 18.16 4.82 8.77
CA PRO A 73 18.72 6.14 9.00
C PRO A 73 17.65 7.22 9.09
N LYS A 74 18.06 8.40 9.53
CA LYS A 74 17.21 9.59 9.46
C LYS A 74 16.87 9.89 8.00
N GLN A 75 15.59 9.99 7.70
CA GLN A 75 15.06 10.16 6.36
C GLN A 75 13.79 11.02 6.36
N GLU A 76 13.54 11.69 5.24
CA GLU A 76 12.25 12.29 4.92
C GLU A 76 11.55 11.42 3.89
N VAL A 77 10.27 11.12 4.15
CA VAL A 77 9.51 10.14 3.39
C VAL A 77 8.16 10.68 2.99
N ASN A 78 7.75 10.38 1.77
CA ASN A 78 6.39 10.60 1.30
C ASN A 78 5.92 9.40 0.47
N ALA A 79 4.86 9.55 -0.31
CA ALA A 79 4.33 8.45 -1.09
C ALA A 79 5.21 8.04 -2.29
N VAL A 80 6.06 8.93 -2.79
CA VAL A 80 6.78 8.70 -4.06
C VAL A 80 8.29 8.77 -3.94
N GLU A 81 8.80 9.14 -2.76
CA GLU A 81 10.24 9.22 -2.52
C GLU A 81 10.60 9.00 -1.05
N CYS A 82 11.84 8.53 -0.87
CA CYS A 82 12.55 8.45 0.40
C CYS A 82 13.91 9.14 0.27
N ALA A 83 14.12 10.22 1.04
CA ALA A 83 15.36 11.00 1.05
C ALA A 83 16.13 10.85 2.35
N PHE A 84 17.33 10.26 2.28
CA PHE A 84 18.24 10.12 3.43
C PHE A 84 18.88 11.45 3.83
N LYS A 85 19.01 11.70 5.14
CA LYS A 85 19.52 12.96 5.70
C LYS A 85 20.87 12.84 6.42
N GLU A 86 21.47 11.66 6.42
CA GLU A 86 22.78 11.40 7.03
C GLU A 86 23.66 10.58 6.08
N GLU A 87 24.98 10.67 6.21
CA GLU A 87 25.93 9.79 5.51
C GLU A 87 25.79 8.36 6.03
N LEU A 88 25.92 7.40 5.13
CA LEU A 88 25.54 6.03 5.38
C LEU A 88 26.68 5.08 5.03
N GLY A 89 27.09 4.28 6.02
CA GLY A 89 27.86 3.07 5.77
C GLY A 89 26.95 1.92 5.29
N GLY A 90 27.55 0.76 5.04
CA GLY A 90 26.83 -0.44 4.63
C GLY A 90 27.24 -0.94 3.26
N ASP A 91 26.80 -2.14 2.95
CA ASP A 91 27.06 -2.81 1.68
C ASP A 91 25.88 -2.65 0.71
N GLY A 92 24.69 -2.38 1.25
CA GLY A 92 23.46 -2.34 0.47
C GLY A 92 22.41 -1.38 1.02
N ILE A 93 21.46 -1.08 0.14
CA ILE A 93 20.26 -0.30 0.44
C ILE A 93 19.01 -1.12 0.14
N ILE A 94 18.01 -1.02 1.00
CA ILE A 94 16.67 -1.57 0.77
C ILE A 94 15.64 -0.45 0.89
N HIS A 95 14.69 -0.36 -0.03
CA HIS A 95 13.58 0.59 0.07
C HIS A 95 12.27 0.00 -0.44
N SER A 96 11.15 0.59 -0.02
CA SER A 96 9.81 0.13 -0.35
C SER A 96 9.14 0.97 -1.42
N HIS A 97 8.49 0.32 -2.37
CA HIS A 97 7.44 0.86 -3.23
C HIS A 97 6.07 0.50 -2.66
N HIS A 98 5.14 1.45 -2.71
CA HIS A 98 3.82 1.31 -2.11
C HIS A 98 2.77 0.80 -3.13
N ASP A 99 2.47 1.60 -4.16
CA ASP A 99 1.41 1.33 -5.14
C ASP A 99 1.96 0.82 -6.48
N MET A 100 3.28 0.71 -6.60
CA MET A 100 3.97 0.32 -7.82
C MET A 100 4.76 -0.98 -7.63
N GLY A 101 4.99 -1.68 -8.74
CA GLY A 101 5.75 -2.92 -8.74
C GLY A 101 7.19 -2.75 -8.24
N ALA A 102 7.85 -3.87 -7.94
CA ALA A 102 9.24 -3.87 -7.51
C ALA A 102 10.16 -3.69 -8.73
N PHE A 103 10.61 -2.46 -8.98
CA PHE A 103 11.59 -2.13 -10.01
C PHE A 103 12.50 -1.00 -9.54
N HIS A 104 13.64 -0.81 -10.18
CA HIS A 104 14.50 0.35 -9.93
C HIS A 104 14.07 1.50 -10.83
N SER A 105 13.66 2.62 -10.24
CA SER A 105 13.36 3.85 -10.96
C SER A 105 14.63 4.51 -11.51
N SER A 106 14.47 5.47 -12.43
CA SER A 106 15.59 6.28 -12.91
C SER A 106 16.27 7.08 -11.79
N GLN A 107 15.53 7.42 -10.72
CA GLN A 107 16.10 8.04 -9.53
C GLN A 107 16.93 7.04 -8.72
N ASP A 108 16.49 5.79 -8.58
CA ASP A 108 17.28 4.74 -7.92
C ASP A 108 18.60 4.49 -8.63
N ASP A 109 18.58 4.52 -9.97
CA ASP A 109 19.74 4.35 -10.83
C ASP A 109 20.72 5.51 -10.72
N ALA A 110 20.22 6.74 -10.61
CA ALA A 110 21.04 7.94 -10.45
C ALA A 110 21.69 8.02 -9.06
N HIS A 111 21.06 7.43 -8.05
CA HIS A 111 21.33 7.72 -6.64
C HIS A 111 21.74 6.48 -5.84
N ALA A 112 20.74 5.67 -5.45
CA ALA A 112 20.91 4.56 -4.52
C ALA A 112 21.85 3.49 -5.07
N ARG A 113 21.65 3.05 -6.31
CA ARG A 113 22.43 1.97 -6.91
C ARG A 113 23.89 2.36 -7.20
N ASN A 114 24.14 3.65 -7.37
CA ASN A 114 25.49 4.14 -7.62
C ASN A 114 26.38 4.11 -6.37
N LEU A 115 25.79 4.27 -5.18
CA LEU A 115 26.55 4.32 -3.92
C LEU A 115 26.78 2.94 -3.31
N TYR A 116 25.77 2.07 -3.36
CA TYR A 116 25.83 0.79 -2.67
C TYR A 116 26.16 -0.36 -3.62
N ARG A 117 26.72 -1.44 -3.05
CA ARG A 117 27.01 -2.65 -3.81
C ARG A 117 25.73 -3.43 -4.09
N TYR A 118 24.77 -3.43 -3.17
CA TYR A 118 23.48 -4.08 -3.33
C TYR A 118 22.34 -3.07 -3.26
N SER A 119 21.27 -3.30 -4.01
CA SER A 119 20.04 -2.52 -3.92
C SER A 119 18.85 -3.46 -4.00
N ILE A 120 17.98 -3.40 -3.00
CA ILE A 120 16.74 -4.18 -2.90
C ILE A 120 15.57 -3.22 -2.97
N VAL A 121 14.62 -3.45 -3.88
CA VAL A 121 13.32 -2.79 -3.86
C VAL A 121 12.27 -3.80 -3.47
N LEU A 122 11.49 -3.46 -2.46
CA LEU A 122 10.33 -4.23 -2.02
C LEU A 122 9.06 -3.55 -2.49
N SER A 123 8.16 -4.27 -3.12
CA SER A 123 6.79 -3.84 -3.39
C SER A 123 5.84 -4.69 -2.57
N ASN A 124 4.91 -4.03 -1.88
CA ASN A 124 3.87 -4.75 -1.12
C ASN A 124 2.94 -5.56 -2.05
N SER A 125 2.82 -5.20 -3.34
CA SER A 125 1.98 -5.88 -4.32
C SER A 125 2.72 -6.91 -5.16
N ASP A 126 3.95 -6.61 -5.61
CA ASP A 126 4.66 -7.40 -6.63
C ASP A 126 5.98 -8.02 -6.16
N GLY A 127 6.17 -8.16 -4.84
CA GLY A 127 7.29 -8.89 -4.28
C GLY A 127 8.57 -8.06 -4.19
N SER A 128 9.70 -8.56 -4.68
CA SER A 128 11.00 -7.92 -4.46
C SER A 128 11.95 -8.10 -5.62
N ILE A 129 12.73 -7.07 -5.94
CA ILE A 129 13.86 -7.12 -6.85
C ILE A 129 15.15 -6.79 -6.09
N CYS A 130 16.22 -7.50 -6.40
CA CYS A 130 17.55 -7.22 -5.88
C CYS A 130 18.54 -7.12 -7.02
N THR A 131 19.39 -6.09 -7.00
CA THR A 131 20.50 -5.95 -7.92
C THR A 131 21.82 -5.78 -7.19
N LYS A 132 22.90 -6.21 -7.84
CA LYS A 132 24.28 -6.07 -7.36
C LYS A 132 25.10 -5.31 -8.38
N LYS A 133 25.78 -4.26 -7.91
CA LYS A 133 26.79 -3.52 -8.65
C LYS A 133 28.08 -4.33 -8.74
N LEU A 134 28.65 -4.42 -9.93
CA LEU A 134 29.93 -5.05 -10.17
C LEU A 134 30.76 -4.30 -11.21
N LYS A 135 32.07 -4.55 -11.19
CA LYS A 135 32.99 -4.05 -12.20
C LYS A 135 33.03 -5.02 -13.38
N LEU A 136 32.76 -4.51 -14.58
CA LEU A 136 32.74 -5.28 -15.82
C LEU A 136 34.16 -5.51 -16.35
N PRO A 137 34.37 -6.54 -17.20
CA PRO A 137 35.67 -6.78 -17.84
C PRO A 137 36.21 -5.61 -18.65
N CYS A 138 35.32 -4.77 -19.21
CA CYS A 138 35.69 -3.57 -19.95
C CYS A 138 36.13 -2.39 -19.04
N GLY A 139 36.15 -2.57 -17.72
CA GLY A 139 36.54 -1.55 -16.75
C GLY A 139 35.40 -0.66 -16.25
N SER A 140 34.24 -0.68 -16.92
CA SER A 140 33.01 0.03 -16.49
C SER A 140 32.31 -0.66 -15.32
N PHE A 141 31.25 -0.04 -14.80
CA PHE A 141 30.35 -0.68 -13.83
C PHE A 141 29.04 -1.10 -14.50
N GLY A 142 28.49 -2.20 -14.02
CA GLY A 142 27.18 -2.71 -14.43
C GLY A 142 26.44 -3.29 -13.23
N TYR A 143 25.20 -3.70 -13.47
CA TYR A 143 24.35 -4.31 -12.47
C TYR A 143 23.82 -5.64 -12.95
N VAL A 144 23.79 -6.61 -12.05
CA VAL A 144 23.15 -7.91 -12.29
C VAL A 144 22.02 -8.11 -11.30
N GLN A 145 20.94 -8.75 -11.73
CA GLN A 145 19.90 -9.19 -10.81
C GLN A 145 20.44 -10.32 -9.95
N VAL A 146 20.10 -10.29 -8.66
CA VAL A 146 20.51 -11.29 -7.67
C VAL A 146 19.26 -11.90 -7.06
N ARG A 147 19.26 -13.21 -6.82
CA ARG A 147 18.15 -13.87 -6.13
C ARG A 147 18.21 -13.59 -4.64
N LEU A 148 17.06 -13.32 -4.03
CA LEU A 148 16.96 -13.25 -2.58
C LEU A 148 16.64 -14.64 -2.02
N GLY A 149 17.49 -15.11 -1.11
CA GLY A 149 17.29 -16.37 -0.39
C GLY A 149 16.90 -16.08 1.06
N ILE A 150 15.65 -16.34 1.43
CA ILE A 150 15.26 -16.22 2.85
C ILE A 150 15.71 -17.48 3.59
N ILE A 151 16.55 -17.32 4.61
CA ILE A 151 17.09 -18.42 5.43
C ILE A 151 16.50 -18.37 6.84
N ASP A 152 16.67 -19.45 7.61
CA ASP A 152 16.14 -19.60 8.97
C ASP A 152 14.61 -19.45 9.07
N LEU A 153 13.89 -19.83 8.01
CA LEU A 153 12.44 -19.87 8.01
C LEU A 153 11.94 -20.84 9.10
N PRO A 154 10.96 -20.42 9.94
CA PRO A 154 10.36 -21.31 10.91
C PRO A 154 9.67 -22.47 10.19
N LYS A 155 9.81 -23.68 10.72
CA LYS A 155 9.09 -24.85 10.21
C LYS A 155 7.60 -24.69 10.52
N ILE A 156 6.78 -24.53 9.49
CA ILE A 156 5.33 -24.48 9.60
C ILE A 156 4.79 -25.89 9.42
N ASP A 157 4.12 -26.41 10.45
CA ASP A 157 3.40 -27.68 10.40
C ASP A 157 1.94 -27.41 10.00
N LEU A 158 1.68 -27.42 8.68
CA LEU A 158 0.36 -27.12 8.13
C LEU A 158 -0.72 -28.09 8.65
N ALA A 159 -0.35 -29.32 9.03
CA ALA A 159 -1.30 -30.29 9.57
C ALA A 159 -1.87 -29.86 10.95
N LYS A 160 -1.18 -28.97 11.67
CA LYS A 160 -1.65 -28.39 12.93
C LYS A 160 -2.50 -27.13 12.75
N ILE A 161 -2.60 -26.60 11.53
CA ILE A 161 -3.41 -25.42 11.23
C ILE A 161 -4.74 -25.89 10.68
N GLY A 162 -5.73 -26.00 11.57
CA GLY A 162 -7.11 -26.22 11.18
C GLY A 162 -7.73 -24.92 10.66
N GLU A 163 -8.29 -24.94 9.46
CA GLU A 163 -9.13 -23.83 8.99
C GLU A 163 -10.39 -23.79 9.86
N LYS A 164 -10.56 -22.74 10.67
CA LYS A 164 -11.88 -22.44 11.21
C LYS A 164 -12.74 -22.04 10.03
N LYS A 165 -13.57 -22.96 9.55
CA LYS A 165 -14.71 -22.59 8.71
C LYS A 165 -15.43 -21.50 9.47
N ARG A 166 -15.55 -20.31 8.88
CA ARG A 166 -16.52 -19.32 9.34
C ARG A 166 -17.85 -20.04 9.29
N GLU A 167 -18.38 -20.41 10.46
CA GLU A 167 -19.82 -20.49 10.60
C GLU A 167 -20.28 -19.08 10.25
N LEU A 168 -20.78 -18.90 9.03
CA LEU A 168 -21.64 -17.78 8.74
C LEU A 168 -22.75 -17.91 9.79
N ILE A 169 -22.66 -17.10 10.83
CA ILE A 169 -23.81 -16.80 11.68
C ILE A 169 -24.81 -16.20 10.69
N SER A 170 -25.74 -17.02 10.21
CA SER A 170 -26.88 -16.59 9.41
C SER A 170 -27.90 -15.92 10.33
N GLU A 171 -27.46 -14.89 11.03
CA GLU A 171 -28.29 -13.91 11.72
C GLU A 171 -27.91 -12.60 11.02
N GLN A 172 -28.30 -12.30 9.78
CA GLN A 172 -29.64 -11.87 9.40
C GLN A 172 -29.66 -11.68 7.86
N PRO A 173 -30.12 -12.63 7.02
CA PRO A 173 -30.36 -12.32 5.60
C PRO A 173 -31.84 -12.18 5.30
N GLU A 174 -32.71 -13.03 5.86
CA GLU A 174 -34.10 -13.10 5.38
C GLU A 174 -34.89 -11.82 5.69
N GLU A 175 -34.85 -11.32 6.92
CA GLU A 175 -35.66 -10.16 7.30
C GLU A 175 -35.24 -8.88 6.55
N GLU A 176 -33.94 -8.71 6.30
CA GLU A 176 -33.40 -7.56 5.56
C GLU A 176 -33.71 -7.67 4.04
N LEU A 177 -33.60 -8.88 3.47
CA LEU A 177 -34.05 -9.16 2.10
C LEU A 177 -35.56 -8.94 1.92
N PHE A 178 -36.38 -9.37 2.89
CA PHE A 178 -37.83 -9.13 2.88
C PHE A 178 -38.18 -7.65 3.01
N ARG A 179 -37.44 -6.88 3.83
CA ARG A 179 -37.62 -5.43 3.96
C ARG A 179 -37.25 -4.70 2.68
N GLN A 180 -36.13 -5.05 2.05
CA GLN A 180 -35.71 -4.47 0.78
C GLN A 180 -36.71 -4.77 -0.34
N ALA A 181 -37.14 -6.03 -0.48
CA ALA A 181 -38.11 -6.40 -1.51
C ALA A 181 -39.45 -5.66 -1.35
N ARG A 182 -39.91 -5.47 -0.10
CA ARG A 182 -41.12 -4.70 0.20
C ARG A 182 -40.95 -3.21 -0.08
N TYR A 183 -39.77 -2.65 0.19
CA TYR A 183 -39.45 -1.26 -0.16
C TYR A 183 -39.48 -1.03 -1.67
N ASP A 184 -38.85 -1.93 -2.44
CA ASP A 184 -38.79 -1.85 -3.90
C ASP A 184 -40.20 -1.95 -4.52
N GLU A 185 -41.05 -2.84 -4.00
CA GLU A 185 -42.45 -2.98 -4.44
C GLU A 185 -43.26 -1.69 -4.17
N LEU A 186 -43.11 -1.09 -3.00
CA LEU A 186 -43.78 0.17 -2.64
C LEU A 186 -43.27 1.34 -3.49
N GLN A 187 -41.97 1.37 -3.81
CA GLN A 187 -41.40 2.39 -4.68
C GLN A 187 -42.01 2.32 -6.09
N MET A 188 -42.17 1.12 -6.66
CA MET A 188 -42.83 0.94 -7.97
C MET A 188 -44.29 1.42 -7.94
N GLN A 189 -45.03 1.17 -6.86
CA GLN A 189 -46.40 1.66 -6.70
C GLN A 189 -46.46 3.19 -6.54
N CYS A 190 -45.44 3.80 -5.92
CA CYS A 190 -45.32 5.25 -5.82
C CYS A 190 -45.01 5.90 -7.18
N GLU A 191 -44.20 5.26 -8.02
CA GLU A 191 -43.91 5.70 -9.38
C GLU A 191 -45.13 5.66 -10.29
N GLU A 192 -46.11 4.77 -10.04
CA GLU A 192 -47.42 4.80 -10.71
C GLU A 192 -48.34 5.91 -10.17
N CYS A 193 -48.09 6.40 -8.95
CA CYS A 193 -48.84 7.48 -8.29
C CYS A 193 -48.42 8.87 -8.79
N VAL A 194 -48.29 9.04 -10.11
CA VAL A 194 -48.02 10.33 -10.74
C VAL A 194 -49.31 11.14 -10.81
N ARG A 195 -49.77 11.82 -9.73
CA ARG A 195 -50.66 13.02 -9.81
C ARG A 195 -51.20 13.68 -8.52
N SER A 196 -50.72 13.42 -7.31
CA SER A 196 -51.29 14.14 -6.13
C SER A 196 -50.26 14.43 -5.05
N ASP A 197 -50.48 15.52 -4.31
CA ASP A 197 -49.62 16.02 -3.23
C ASP A 197 -49.30 14.88 -2.24
N CYS A 198 -48.04 14.42 -2.20
CA CYS A 198 -47.63 13.19 -1.48
C CYS A 198 -47.66 13.30 0.06
N HIS A 199 -47.99 14.48 0.61
CA HIS A 199 -48.13 14.69 2.04
C HIS A 199 -49.38 13.97 2.56
N GLY A 200 -49.19 12.73 3.03
CA GLY A 200 -50.25 11.88 3.59
C GLY A 200 -50.55 10.61 2.77
N CYS A 201 -49.76 10.33 1.73
CA CYS A 201 -49.86 9.07 0.99
C CYS A 201 -49.41 7.90 1.87
N GLU A 202 -50.27 6.90 2.06
CA GLU A 202 -49.99 5.72 2.90
C GLU A 202 -48.76 4.94 2.41
N ILE A 203 -48.51 4.90 1.09
CA ILE A 203 -47.33 4.27 0.49
C ILE A 203 -46.05 4.99 0.91
N PHE A 204 -46.06 6.33 0.86
CA PHE A 204 -44.91 7.14 1.24
C PHE A 204 -44.59 7.01 2.74
N LEU A 205 -45.60 6.99 3.60
CA LEU A 205 -45.43 6.78 5.05
C LEU A 205 -44.87 5.38 5.35
N ALA A 206 -45.35 4.34 4.66
CA ALA A 206 -44.83 2.98 4.80
C ALA A 206 -43.36 2.85 4.35
N MET A 207 -42.96 3.57 3.28
CA MET A 207 -41.56 3.61 2.85
C MET A 207 -40.65 4.27 3.90
N GLN A 208 -41.08 5.38 4.51
CA GLN A 208 -40.30 6.05 5.56
C GLN A 208 -40.10 5.20 6.82
N GLU A 209 -41.10 4.41 7.21
CA GLU A 209 -40.99 3.49 8.34
C GLU A 209 -39.99 2.35 8.07
N ILE A 210 -39.97 1.82 6.84
CA ILE A 210 -39.01 0.79 6.43
C ILE A 210 -37.59 1.39 6.40
N GLU A 211 -37.42 2.59 5.83
CA GLU A 211 -36.14 3.28 5.75
C GLU A 211 -35.57 3.60 7.15
N ALA A 212 -36.41 4.09 8.07
CA ALA A 212 -36.01 4.33 9.46
C ALA A 212 -35.60 3.04 10.21
N GLY A 213 -36.21 1.91 9.84
CA GLY A 213 -35.88 0.58 10.37
C GLY A 213 -34.64 -0.08 9.75
N MET A 214 -34.24 0.32 8.53
CA MET A 214 -33.04 -0.15 7.84
C MET A 214 -31.76 0.61 8.27
N PHE A 215 -31.88 1.91 8.53
CA PHE A 215 -30.72 2.76 8.82
C PHE A 215 -30.45 3.03 10.31
N GLY A 216 -31.19 2.39 11.21
CA GLY A 216 -30.90 2.36 12.66
C GLY A 216 -30.69 3.73 13.31
N THR A 217 -31.77 4.35 13.80
CA THR A 217 -31.79 5.50 14.74
C THR A 217 -30.47 6.28 14.88
N GLY A 218 -30.11 7.03 13.84
CA GLY A 218 -28.97 7.95 13.82
C GLY A 218 -29.35 9.38 13.41
N PHE A 219 -30.64 9.73 13.47
CA PHE A 219 -31.15 11.06 13.08
C PHE A 219 -31.96 11.70 14.21
N ASP A 220 -31.28 12.07 15.30
CA ASP A 220 -31.80 13.06 16.24
C ASP A 220 -31.69 14.44 15.59
N GLY A 221 -32.73 14.86 14.86
CA GLY A 221 -32.68 16.16 14.21
C GLY A 221 -33.81 16.52 13.26
N PHE A 222 -35.06 16.15 13.52
CA PHE A 222 -36.19 16.82 12.88
C PHE A 222 -37.24 17.21 13.92
N GLN A 223 -37.13 18.44 14.42
CA GLN A 223 -38.22 19.08 15.15
C GLN A 223 -39.45 19.12 14.23
N ARG A 224 -40.56 18.52 14.67
CA ARG A 224 -41.89 18.78 14.10
C ARG A 224 -42.17 20.27 14.20
N GLN A 225 -41.90 21.03 13.14
CA GLN A 225 -42.51 22.33 12.95
C GLN A 225 -43.98 22.09 12.59
N THR A 226 -44.86 22.37 13.54
CA THR A 226 -46.28 22.63 13.28
C THR A 226 -46.37 23.81 12.32
N ARG A 227 -46.63 23.55 11.03
CA ARG A 227 -46.86 24.61 10.04
C ARG A 227 -48.34 24.91 9.96
N GLU A 228 -48.63 26.20 10.10
CA GLU A 228 -49.95 26.82 10.04
C GLU A 228 -50.67 26.51 8.72
N GLU A 229 -51.99 26.34 8.80
CA GLU A 229 -52.89 26.19 7.65
C GLU A 229 -52.82 27.43 6.74
N PRO A 230 -52.76 27.28 5.40
CA PRO A 230 -52.88 28.41 4.50
C PRO A 230 -54.34 28.89 4.47
N LYS A 231 -54.57 30.12 4.94
CA LYS A 231 -55.85 30.82 4.80
C LYS A 231 -56.15 31.04 3.32
N CYS A 232 -57.26 30.47 2.85
CA CYS A 232 -57.81 30.71 1.52
C CYS A 232 -58.31 32.16 1.43
N GLY A 233 -57.62 32.99 0.65
CA GLY A 233 -58.05 34.33 0.26
C GLY A 233 -59.02 34.26 -0.92
N ARG A 234 -60.01 35.16 -0.91
CA ARG A 234 -61.14 35.27 -1.86
C ARG A 234 -60.71 35.53 -3.30
#